data_AF-A0A2T5ZYA2-F1
#
_entry.id   AF-A0A2T5ZYA2-F1
#
_cell.length_a   1.000
_cell.length_b   1.000
_cell.length_c   1.000
_cell.angle_alpha   90.00
_cell.angle_beta   90.00
_cell.angle_gamma   90.00
#
_symmetry.space_group_name_H-M   'P 1'
#
loop_
_entity.id
_entity.type
_entity.pdbx_description
1 polymer ?
#
loop_
_entity_poly.entity_id
_entity_poly.type
_entity_poly.pdbx_seq_one_letter_code
_entity_poly.pdbx_strand_id
1 'polypeptide(L)'
;MAYYQCTACRDVEEIDDVIPESCPACGATSVIDLAVQAQQIAKANDAFREAMISGGHPVYQGRVVCTQGVAAKGPEFVTLAQLAVAGFSDFTEDTDPHGDHSMASVTICGETVWFKIDLYDESLCYGADDPLDDANTRRVLTLLFPSEY
;
A
#
# COMPACT_ATOMS: atom_id res chain seq x y z
N MET A 1 8.38 -12.31 18.54
CA MET A 1 8.77 -10.92 18.38
C MET A 1 7.82 -10.22 17.41
N ALA A 2 7.00 -9.32 17.93
CA ALA A 2 6.15 -8.41 17.17
C ALA A 2 6.60 -6.97 17.44
N TYR A 3 6.46 -6.10 16.46
CA TYR A 3 6.83 -4.69 16.58
C TYR A 3 5.59 -3.86 16.88
N TYR A 4 5.63 -3.11 17.99
CA TYR A 4 4.55 -2.23 18.41
C TYR A 4 4.96 -0.78 18.27
N GLN A 5 4.12 0.03 17.64
CA GLN A 5 4.32 1.47 17.52
C GLN A 5 3.31 2.24 18.38
N CYS A 6 3.79 3.22 19.15
CA CYS A 6 2.92 4.16 19.84
C CYS A 6 2.38 5.23 18.87
N THR A 7 1.07 5.47 18.86
CA THR A 7 0.49 6.51 18.00
C THR A 7 0.76 7.94 18.48
N ALA A 8 1.14 8.12 19.76
CA ALA A 8 1.39 9.44 20.34
C ALA A 8 2.84 9.92 20.14
N CYS A 9 3.83 9.09 20.47
CA CYS A 9 5.25 9.45 20.36
C CYS A 9 5.98 8.78 19.21
N ARG A 10 5.34 7.84 18.49
CA ARG A 10 5.92 7.05 17.38
C ARG A 10 7.10 6.17 17.76
N ASP A 11 7.33 5.94 19.05
CA ASP A 11 8.33 4.99 19.53
C ASP A 11 7.93 3.56 19.12
N VAL A 12 8.91 2.77 18.69
CA VAL A 12 8.72 1.40 18.19
C VAL A 12 9.50 0.45 19.07
N GLU A 13 8.82 -0.59 19.55
CA GLU A 13 9.41 -1.60 20.42
C GLU A 13 9.15 -3.01 19.91
N GLU A 14 10.15 -3.88 20.09
CA GLU A 14 10.04 -5.30 19.82
C GLU A 14 9.64 -6.03 21.11
N ILE A 15 8.51 -6.72 21.07
CA ILE A 15 7.94 -7.42 22.23
C ILE A 15 7.62 -8.85 21.85
N ASP A 16 7.95 -9.80 22.72
CA ASP A 16 7.85 -11.23 22.41
C ASP A 16 6.50 -11.87 22.69
N ASP A 17 5.78 -11.45 23.74
CA ASP A 17 4.68 -12.26 24.28
C ASP A 17 3.40 -11.51 24.67
N VAL A 18 3.46 -10.23 25.04
CA VAL A 18 2.30 -9.51 25.61
C VAL A 18 2.09 -8.19 24.87
N ILE A 19 0.89 -7.96 24.33
CA ILE A 19 0.49 -6.68 23.75
C ILE A 19 0.67 -5.60 24.84
N PRO A 20 1.51 -4.59 24.65
CA PRO A 20 1.75 -3.58 25.67
C PRO A 20 0.45 -2.81 25.93
N GLU A 21 -0.02 -2.76 27.18
CA GLU A 21 -1.20 -1.96 27.54
C GLU A 21 -0.94 -0.44 27.43
N SER A 22 0.34 -0.05 27.42
CA SER A 22 0.79 1.32 27.22
C SER A 22 2.21 1.38 26.66
N CYS A 23 2.52 2.46 25.94
CA CYS A 23 3.86 2.78 25.49
C CYS A 23 4.75 3.14 26.68
N PRO A 24 5.92 2.50 26.87
CA PRO A 24 6.79 2.80 28.00
C PRO A 24 7.52 4.14 27.88
N ALA A 25 7.65 4.71 26.68
CA ALA A 25 8.29 6.02 26.48
C ALA A 25 7.40 7.20 26.91
N CYS A 26 6.09 7.12 26.67
CA CYS A 26 5.19 8.26 26.94
C CYS A 26 3.95 7.93 27.78
N GLY A 27 3.69 6.65 28.10
CA GLY A 27 2.54 6.20 28.88
C GLY A 27 1.20 6.19 28.14
N ALA A 28 1.19 6.47 26.83
CA ALA A 28 -0.04 6.42 26.04
C ALA A 28 -0.51 4.98 25.85
N THR A 29 -1.81 4.73 25.94
CA THR A 29 -2.42 3.39 25.79
C THR A 29 -2.69 3.01 24.33
N SER A 30 -2.43 3.93 23.39
CA SER A 30 -2.64 3.73 21.96
C SER A 30 -1.38 3.19 21.30
N VAL A 31 -1.30 1.87 21.23
CA VAL A 31 -0.23 1.11 20.55
C VAL A 31 -0.82 0.32 19.39
N ILE A 32 -0.04 0.16 18.33
CA ILE A 32 -0.41 -0.57 17.11
C ILE A 32 0.60 -1.70 16.91
N ASP A 33 0.10 -2.91 16.67
CA ASP A 33 0.91 -4.02 16.16
C ASP A 33 1.16 -3.81 14.66
N LEU A 34 2.41 -3.58 14.27
CA LEU A 34 2.77 -3.24 12.90
C LEU A 34 2.51 -4.39 11.92
N ALA A 35 2.65 -5.65 12.36
CA ALA A 35 2.38 -6.80 11.50
C ALA A 35 0.88 -6.96 11.24
N VAL A 36 0.05 -6.74 12.27
CA VAL A 36 -1.42 -6.76 12.12
C VAL A 36 -1.89 -5.59 11.25
N GLN A 37 -1.31 -4.40 11.45
CA GLN A 37 -1.64 -3.23 10.64
C GLN A 37 -1.27 -3.45 9.17
N ALA A 38 -0.06 -3.97 8.90
CA ALA A 38 0.38 -4.29 7.54
C ALA A 38 -0.59 -5.27 6.85
N GLN A 39 -1.03 -6.34 7.53
CA GLN A 39 -2.02 -7.27 6.97
C GLN A 39 -3.38 -6.62 6.66
N GLN A 40 -3.80 -5.63 7.45
CA GLN A 40 -5.02 -4.87 7.18
C GLN A 40 -4.84 -3.94 5.98
N ILE A 41 -3.69 -3.28 5.88
CA ILE A 41 -3.32 -2.44 4.73
C ILE A 41 -3.26 -3.29 3.46
N ALA A 42 -2.63 -4.47 3.52
CA ALA A 42 -2.55 -5.42 2.40
C ALA A 42 -3.93 -5.78 1.86
N LYS A 43 -4.87 -6.15 2.73
CA LYS A 43 -6.26 -6.45 2.32
C LYS A 43 -6.93 -5.27 1.62
N ALA A 44 -6.74 -4.05 2.13
CA ALA A 44 -7.31 -2.86 1.54
C ALA A 44 -6.65 -2.50 0.20
N ASN A 45 -5.34 -2.70 0.09
CA ASN A 45 -4.57 -2.48 -1.13
C ASN A 45 -4.95 -3.51 -2.20
N ASP A 46 -5.08 -4.78 -1.86
CA ASP A 46 -5.55 -5.85 -2.74
C ASP A 46 -6.95 -5.55 -3.28
N ALA A 47 -7.89 -5.23 -2.40
CA ALA A 47 -9.24 -4.86 -2.80
C ALA A 47 -9.28 -3.61 -3.71
N PHE A 48 -8.41 -2.62 -3.45
CA PHE A 48 -8.28 -1.45 -4.32
C PHE A 48 -7.71 -1.82 -5.70
N ARG A 49 -6.68 -2.68 -5.77
CA ARG A 49 -6.08 -3.17 -7.02
C ARG A 49 -7.07 -3.97 -7.84
N GLU A 50 -7.77 -4.92 -7.22
CA GLU A 50 -8.77 -5.77 -7.89
C GLU A 50 -9.94 -4.95 -8.42
N ALA A 51 -10.41 -3.95 -7.68
CA ALA A 51 -11.55 -3.15 -8.08
C ALA A 51 -11.24 -2.13 -9.19
N MET A 52 -9.97 -1.85 -9.50
CA MET A 52 -9.66 -0.85 -10.52
C MET A 52 -10.15 -1.26 -11.91
N ILE A 53 -10.23 -2.56 -12.19
CA ILE A 53 -10.73 -3.09 -13.47
C ILE A 53 -12.26 -3.13 -13.55
N SER A 54 -12.96 -2.94 -12.43
CA SER A 54 -14.43 -2.91 -12.35
C SER A 54 -14.99 -1.50 -12.16
N GLY A 55 -14.15 -0.46 -12.28
CA GLY A 55 -14.56 0.95 -12.18
C GLY A 55 -14.31 1.60 -10.81
N GLY A 56 -13.60 0.91 -9.91
CA GLY A 56 -13.21 1.42 -8.59
C GLY A 56 -13.89 0.69 -7.43
N HIS A 57 -13.30 0.81 -6.25
CA HIS A 57 -13.83 0.18 -5.02
C HIS A 57 -14.84 1.11 -4.33
N PRO A 58 -15.96 0.59 -3.77
CA PRO A 58 -16.99 1.42 -3.12
C PRO A 58 -16.53 2.03 -1.78
N VAL A 59 -15.56 1.40 -1.11
CA VAL A 59 -14.99 1.85 0.18
C VAL A 59 -13.64 2.54 -0.04
N TYR A 60 -12.64 1.81 -0.53
CA TYR A 60 -11.31 2.33 -0.84
C TYR A 60 -11.30 3.28 -2.04
N GLN A 61 -11.38 4.58 -1.76
CA GLN A 61 -11.33 5.63 -2.77
C GLN A 61 -9.90 5.94 -3.20
N GLY A 62 -9.72 6.39 -4.44
CA GLY A 62 -8.38 6.59 -4.95
C GLY A 62 -8.30 6.90 -6.44
N ARG A 63 -7.07 6.85 -6.96
CA ARG A 63 -6.77 7.03 -8.39
C ARG A 63 -5.76 6.01 -8.85
N VAL A 64 -5.91 5.59 -10.09
CA VAL A 64 -4.88 4.84 -10.83
C VAL A 64 -4.25 5.78 -11.83
N VAL A 65 -2.95 5.96 -11.73
CA VAL A 65 -2.15 6.81 -12.59
C VAL A 65 -0.99 6.02 -13.19
N CYS A 66 -0.42 6.54 -14.26
CA CYS A 66 0.80 5.99 -14.84
C CYS A 66 1.76 7.11 -15.21
N THR A 67 3.05 6.81 -15.20
CA THR A 67 4.09 7.72 -15.69
C THR A 67 4.00 7.93 -17.19
N GLN A 68 4.67 8.98 -17.68
CA GLN A 68 4.71 9.27 -19.11
C GLN A 68 5.34 8.13 -19.91
N GLY A 69 6.37 7.45 -19.39
CA GLY A 69 6.97 6.30 -20.05
C GLY A 69 5.98 5.16 -20.25
N VAL A 70 5.26 4.76 -19.20
CA VAL A 70 4.24 3.70 -19.28
C VAL A 70 3.11 4.11 -20.23
N ALA A 71 2.62 5.36 -20.14
CA ALA A 71 1.60 5.88 -21.04
C ALA A 71 2.04 5.89 -22.52
N ALA A 72 3.32 6.16 -22.79
CA ALA A 72 3.88 6.21 -24.13
C ALA A 72 3.91 4.84 -24.85
N LYS A 73 3.82 3.72 -24.12
CA LYS A 73 3.65 2.38 -24.72
C LYS A 73 2.27 2.16 -25.34
N GLY A 74 1.31 3.02 -25.03
CA GLY A 74 -0.04 3.00 -25.60
C GLY A 74 -1.09 2.35 -24.71
N PRO A 75 -2.38 2.54 -25.02
CA PRO A 75 -3.50 2.17 -24.16
C PRO A 75 -3.62 0.65 -23.94
N GLU A 76 -3.25 -0.16 -24.93
CA GLU A 76 -3.25 -1.63 -24.80
C GLU A 76 -2.23 -2.10 -23.76
N PHE A 77 -1.03 -1.53 -23.77
CA PHE A 77 0.01 -1.83 -22.77
C PHE A 77 -0.44 -1.42 -21.37
N VAL A 78 -1.01 -0.22 -21.22
CA VAL A 78 -1.54 0.25 -19.92
C VAL A 78 -2.65 -0.68 -19.42
N THR A 79 -3.55 -1.12 -20.30
CA THR A 79 -4.62 -2.06 -19.93
C THR A 79 -4.06 -3.41 -19.49
N LEU A 80 -3.05 -3.94 -20.19
CA LEU A 80 -2.37 -5.18 -19.80
C LEU A 80 -1.66 -5.02 -18.44
N ALA A 81 -1.00 -3.89 -18.20
CA ALA A 81 -0.38 -3.59 -16.93
C ALA A 81 -1.42 -3.52 -15.80
N GLN A 82 -2.55 -2.85 -16.02
CA GLN A 82 -3.66 -2.84 -15.05
C GLN A 82 -4.19 -4.25 -14.78
N LEU A 83 -4.48 -5.04 -15.80
CA LEU A 83 -4.97 -6.41 -15.61
C LEU A 83 -3.98 -7.29 -14.82
N ALA A 84 -2.69 -7.17 -15.12
CA ALA A 84 -1.65 -7.91 -14.41
C ALA A 84 -1.53 -7.49 -12.95
N VAL A 85 -1.57 -6.18 -12.67
CA VAL A 85 -1.50 -5.64 -11.30
C VAL A 85 -2.74 -5.98 -10.49
N ALA A 86 -3.93 -5.97 -11.11
CA ALA A 86 -5.18 -6.37 -10.45
C ALA A 86 -5.19 -7.85 -10.05
N GLY A 87 -4.54 -8.72 -10.84
CA GLY A 87 -4.45 -10.15 -10.56
C GLY A 87 -3.18 -10.58 -9.81
N PHE A 88 -2.31 -9.65 -9.42
CA PHE A 88 -1.03 -9.99 -8.80
C PHE A 88 -1.20 -10.39 -7.33
N SER A 89 -0.80 -11.62 -7.00
CA SER A 89 -0.88 -12.20 -5.66
C SER A 89 0.44 -12.81 -5.15
N ASP A 90 1.54 -12.68 -5.91
CA ASP A 90 2.83 -13.27 -5.58
C ASP A 90 3.69 -12.34 -4.70
N PHE A 91 3.15 -11.99 -3.53
CA PHE A 91 3.89 -11.24 -2.51
C PHE A 91 4.68 -12.23 -1.65
N THR A 92 6.00 -12.09 -1.68
CA THR A 92 6.94 -12.87 -0.87
C THR A 92 7.69 -11.96 0.09
N GLU A 93 8.27 -12.53 1.15
CA GLU A 93 9.07 -11.76 2.13
C GLU A 93 10.24 -11.00 1.49
N ASP A 94 10.78 -11.49 0.36
CA ASP A 94 11.87 -10.83 -0.36
C ASP A 94 11.40 -9.59 -1.15
N THR A 95 10.18 -9.64 -1.68
CA THR A 95 9.61 -8.59 -2.55
C THR A 95 8.75 -7.59 -1.78
N ASP A 96 8.18 -8.01 -0.66
CA ASP A 96 7.35 -7.21 0.23
C ASP A 96 7.73 -7.46 1.70
N PRO A 97 8.84 -6.87 2.18
CA PRO A 97 9.32 -7.06 3.54
C PRO A 97 8.36 -6.53 4.60
N HIS A 98 7.49 -5.58 4.22
CA HIS A 98 6.53 -4.97 5.13
C HIS A 98 5.19 -5.70 5.15
N GLY A 99 4.89 -6.50 4.13
CA GLY A 99 3.66 -7.30 4.05
C GLY A 99 2.40 -6.45 3.89
N ASP A 100 2.54 -5.22 3.40
CA ASP A 100 1.45 -4.25 3.22
C ASP A 100 0.93 -4.22 1.76
N HIS A 101 1.53 -5.03 0.89
CA HIS A 101 1.21 -5.14 -0.53
C HIS A 101 1.23 -3.79 -1.26
N SER A 102 2.04 -2.83 -0.77
CA SER A 102 2.09 -1.48 -1.32
C SER A 102 2.92 -1.38 -2.59
N MET A 103 3.83 -2.33 -2.87
CA MET A 103 4.70 -2.27 -4.05
C MET A 103 5.04 -3.67 -4.56
N ALA A 104 5.03 -3.83 -5.89
CA ALA A 104 5.64 -4.99 -6.53
C ALA A 104 5.96 -4.70 -8.02
N SER A 105 6.45 -5.71 -8.72
CA SER A 105 6.76 -5.63 -10.14
C SER A 105 6.06 -6.72 -10.95
N VAL A 106 5.61 -6.37 -12.14
CA VAL A 106 5.03 -7.30 -13.12
C VAL A 106 5.79 -7.19 -14.44
N THR A 107 5.83 -8.28 -15.21
CA THR A 107 6.46 -8.27 -16.54
C THR A 107 5.39 -8.29 -17.63
N ILE A 108 5.36 -7.25 -18.46
CA ILE A 108 4.37 -7.05 -19.53
C ILE A 108 5.10 -6.88 -20.85
N CYS A 109 4.85 -7.75 -21.83
CA CYS A 109 5.47 -7.68 -23.16
C CYS A 109 7.02 -7.59 -23.13
N GLY A 110 7.65 -8.23 -22.14
CA GLY A 110 9.11 -8.21 -21.95
C GLY A 110 9.65 -6.98 -21.21
N GLU A 111 8.79 -6.07 -20.77
CA GLU A 111 9.14 -4.90 -19.98
C GLU A 111 8.75 -5.11 -18.51
N THR A 112 9.62 -4.73 -17.57
CA THR A 112 9.29 -4.71 -16.15
C THR A 112 8.54 -3.43 -15.81
N VAL A 113 7.33 -3.55 -15.29
CA VAL A 113 6.53 -2.43 -14.78
C VAL A 113 6.42 -2.58 -13.28
N TRP A 114 6.78 -1.53 -12.55
CA TRP A 114 6.51 -1.43 -11.12
C TRP A 114 5.12 -0.87 -10.92
N PHE A 115 4.48 -1.31 -9.85
CA PHE A 115 3.36 -0.58 -9.27
C PHE A 115 3.67 -0.26 -7.83
N LYS A 116 3.17 0.89 -7.38
CA LYS A 116 3.13 1.23 -5.96
C LYS A 116 1.79 1.84 -5.59
N ILE A 117 1.40 1.71 -4.34
CA ILE A 117 0.21 2.32 -3.74
C ILE A 117 0.67 3.26 -2.64
N ASP A 118 0.53 4.56 -2.91
CA ASP A 118 0.79 5.60 -1.93
C ASP A 118 -0.54 5.98 -1.24
N LEU A 119 -0.51 6.18 0.08
CA LEU A 119 -1.67 6.54 0.89
C LEU A 119 -1.66 8.04 1.21
N TYR A 120 -2.64 8.76 0.70
CA TYR A 120 -2.78 10.20 0.86
C TYR A 120 -4.01 10.58 1.67
N ASP A 121 -4.02 11.82 2.17
CA ASP A 121 -5.21 12.48 2.69
C ASP A 121 -6.25 12.74 1.58
N GLU A 122 -7.46 13.17 1.97
CA GLU A 122 -8.55 13.45 1.02
C GLU A 122 -8.18 14.45 -0.08
N SER A 123 -7.27 15.38 0.23
CA SER A 123 -6.83 16.43 -0.69
C SER A 123 -5.69 16.02 -1.62
N LEU A 124 -5.12 14.81 -1.45
CA LEU A 124 -3.95 14.32 -2.18
C LEU A 124 -2.71 15.23 -2.04
N CYS A 125 -2.57 15.93 -0.91
CA CYS A 125 -1.47 16.84 -0.65
C CYS A 125 -0.45 16.27 0.33
N TYR A 126 -0.90 15.42 1.25
CA TYR A 126 -0.08 14.85 2.32
C TYR A 126 -0.35 13.36 2.48
N GLY A 127 0.54 12.65 3.18
CA GLY A 127 0.26 11.27 3.57
C GLY A 127 -0.94 11.20 4.51
N ALA A 128 -1.72 10.13 4.42
CA ALA A 128 -2.83 9.89 5.34
C ALA A 128 -2.29 9.74 6.79
N ASP A 129 -2.99 10.33 7.76
CA ASP A 129 -2.64 10.19 9.18
C ASP A 129 -2.90 8.76 9.71
N ASP A 130 -4.00 8.15 9.27
CA ASP A 130 -4.34 6.76 9.55
C ASP A 130 -4.57 6.00 8.23
N PRO A 131 -3.69 5.06 7.83
CA PRO A 131 -3.81 4.31 6.57
C PRO A 131 -5.05 3.41 6.50
N LEU A 132 -5.72 3.15 7.62
CA LEU A 132 -6.92 2.33 7.73
C LEU A 132 -8.21 3.14 7.92
N ASP A 133 -8.11 4.48 7.96
CA ASP A 133 -9.28 5.36 7.91
C ASP A 133 -9.74 5.53 6.45
N ASP A 134 -10.63 4.65 6.01
CA ASP A 134 -11.14 4.63 4.64
C ASP A 134 -11.90 5.89 4.24
N ALA A 135 -12.42 6.66 5.20
CA ALA A 135 -13.11 7.91 4.90
C ALA A 135 -12.13 9.01 4.51
N ASN A 136 -10.99 9.08 5.19
CA ASN A 136 -10.01 10.16 5.03
C ASN A 136 -8.78 9.76 4.20
N THR A 137 -8.61 8.48 3.90
CA THR A 137 -7.50 7.95 3.09
C THR A 137 -7.88 7.85 1.62
N ARG A 138 -6.94 8.21 0.75
CA ARG A 138 -7.01 8.01 -0.70
C ARG A 138 -5.82 7.17 -1.15
N ARG A 139 -6.10 6.09 -1.87
CA ARG A 139 -5.09 5.19 -2.44
C ARG A 139 -4.71 5.65 -3.84
N VAL A 140 -3.43 5.93 -4.07
CA VAL A 140 -2.92 6.27 -5.41
C VAL A 140 -2.04 5.15 -5.91
N LEU A 141 -2.57 4.38 -6.86
CA LEU A 141 -1.79 3.35 -7.55
C LEU A 141 -1.06 3.99 -8.73
N THR A 142 0.26 3.92 -8.71
CA THR A 142 1.11 4.43 -9.78
C THR A 142 1.74 3.27 -10.53
N LEU A 143 1.51 3.20 -11.84
CA LEU A 143 2.24 2.33 -12.76
C LEU A 143 3.44 3.08 -13.33
N LEU A 144 4.64 2.51 -13.23
CA LEU A 144 5.87 3.17 -13.64
C LEU A 144 6.93 2.15 -14.09
N PHE A 145 7.89 2.59 -14.91
CA PHE A 145 9.08 1.79 -15.15
C PHE A 145 10.10 1.93 -14.01
N PRO A 146 10.95 0.91 -13.77
CA PRO A 146 12.04 1.00 -12.81
C PRO A 146 12.97 2.21 -13.03
N SER A 147 13.15 2.64 -14.28
CA SER A 147 13.96 3.81 -14.63
C SER A 147 13.32 5.16 -14.31
N GLU A 148 12.04 5.16 -13.90
CA GLU A 148 11.26 6.36 -13.57
C GLU A 148 11.02 6.52 -12.07
N TYR A 149 11.54 5.59 -11.26
CA TYR A 149 11.55 5.64 -9.80
C TYR A 149 12.87 6.26 -9.32
#